data_AF-H6QK87-F1
#
_entry.id   AF-H6QK87-F1
#
_cell.length_a   1.000
_cell.length_b   1.000
_cell.length_c   1.000
_cell.angle_alpha   90.00
_cell.angle_beta   90.00
_cell.angle_gamma   90.00
#
_symmetry.space_group_name_H-M   'P 1'
#
loop_
_entity.id
_entity.type
_entity.pdbx_description
1 polymer ?
#
loop_
_entity_poly.entity_id
_entity_poly.type
_entity_poly.pdbx_seq_one_letter_code
_entity_poly.pdbx_strand_id
1 'polypeptide(L)' 'MAARNDVITKEATYDFHNNTSTAFKHNDRIPDKFTCKRQNVSPHLEWSNAPSDTKSFALIMG' A
#
# COMPACT_ATOMS: atom_id res chain seq x y z
N MET A 1 -36.45 19.51 -17.18
CA MET A 1 -35.15 19.51 -17.88
C MET A 1 -34.07 19.32 -16.83
N ALA A 2 -33.29 18.24 -16.95
CA ALA A 2 -32.56 17.59 -15.87
C ALA A 2 -31.47 18.45 -15.21
N ALA A 3 -31.35 18.28 -13.89
CA ALA A 3 -30.24 18.77 -13.09
C ALA A 3 -28.96 18.02 -13.49
N ARG A 4 -27.92 18.79 -13.78
CA ARG A 4 -26.58 18.35 -14.18
C ARG A 4 -25.72 18.32 -12.93
N ASN A 5 -25.85 17.23 -12.18
CA ASN A 5 -25.13 16.99 -10.93
C ASN A 5 -24.22 15.74 -10.99
N ASP A 6 -23.73 15.36 -12.17
CA ASP A 6 -22.96 14.11 -12.37
C ASP A 6 -21.42 14.28 -12.30
N VAL A 7 -20.89 15.39 -11.72
CA VAL A 7 -19.44 15.68 -11.78
C VAL A 7 -18.81 16.00 -10.41
N ILE A 8 -19.33 15.44 -9.32
CA ILE A 8 -18.62 15.47 -8.02
C ILE A 8 -18.33 14.03 -7.58
N THR A 9 -17.12 13.61 -7.96
CA THR A 9 -16.28 12.56 -7.34
C THR A 9 -17.00 11.33 -6.80
N LYS A 10 -17.04 10.28 -7.63
CA LYS A 10 -16.77 8.94 -7.08
C LYS A 10 -15.40 9.01 -6.43
N GLU A 11 -15.35 9.10 -5.10
CA GLU A 11 -14.20 8.63 -4.32
C GLU A 11 -13.76 7.33 -4.99
N ALA A 12 -12.53 7.28 -5.47
CA ALA A 12 -12.03 6.11 -6.16
C ALA A 12 -11.99 4.98 -5.14
N THR A 13 -13.09 4.23 -5.05
CA THR A 13 -13.25 3.11 -4.11
C THR A 13 -12.46 1.95 -4.71
N TYR A 14 -11.13 2.06 -4.64
CA TYR A 14 -10.22 1.00 -5.05
C TYR A 14 -9.94 0.11 -3.85
N ASP A 15 -10.30 -1.16 -3.99
CA ASP A 15 -10.09 -2.22 -3.01
C ASP A 15 -8.61 -2.68 -2.99
N PHE A 16 -7.70 -1.75 -2.69
CA PHE A 16 -6.28 -2.07 -2.49
C PHE A 16 -6.07 -2.61 -1.07
N HIS A 17 -6.63 -3.77 -0.76
CA HIS A 17 -6.70 -4.28 0.62
C HIS A 17 -5.68 -5.37 1.01
N ASN A 18 -4.59 -5.57 0.28
CA ASN A 18 -3.66 -6.64 0.66
C ASN A 18 -2.18 -6.27 0.51
N ASN A 19 -1.66 -5.54 1.50
CA ASN A 19 -0.22 -5.41 1.76
C ASN A 19 0.16 -6.44 2.83
N THR A 20 0.95 -7.44 2.46
CA THR A 20 1.44 -8.44 3.41
C THR A 20 2.96 -8.49 3.39
N SER A 21 3.53 -8.86 4.53
CA SER A 21 4.95 -9.08 4.67
C SER A 21 5.17 -10.44 5.32
N THR A 22 6.05 -11.24 4.72
CA THR A 22 6.55 -12.48 5.34
C THR A 22 7.57 -12.19 6.45
N ALA A 23 8.00 -10.93 6.59
CA ALA A 23 9.02 -10.51 7.54
C ALA A 23 8.48 -10.23 8.94
N PHE A 24 7.26 -9.71 9.06
CA PHE A 24 6.57 -9.39 10.32
C PHE A 24 5.08 -9.15 10.07
N LYS A 25 4.23 -9.29 11.09
CA LYS A 25 2.79 -9.03 10.98
C LYS A 25 2.48 -7.54 11.06
N HIS A 26 1.31 -7.16 10.56
CA HIS A 26 0.80 -5.80 10.71
C HIS A 26 0.72 -5.40 12.19
N ASN A 27 1.19 -4.20 12.51
CA ASN A 27 1.29 -3.63 13.88
C ASN A 27 2.25 -4.35 14.84
N ASP A 28 2.99 -5.37 14.41
CA ASP A 28 4.05 -5.97 15.22
C ASP A 28 5.35 -5.16 15.14
N ARG A 29 6.24 -5.41 16.10
CA ARG A 29 7.59 -4.85 16.08
C ARG A 29 8.38 -5.33 14.86
N ILE A 30 9.06 -4.39 14.20
CA ILE A 30 10.01 -4.70 13.12
C ILE A 30 11.27 -5.39 13.70
N PRO A 31 11.66 -6.57 13.19
CA PRO A 31 12.89 -7.25 13.61
C PRO A 31 14.14 -6.40 13.36
N ASP A 32 15.09 -6.41 14.31
CA ASP A 32 16.26 -5.52 14.27
C ASP A 32 17.08 -5.61 12.96
N LYS A 33 17.08 -6.78 12.29
CA LYS A 33 17.78 -6.96 11.00
C LYS A 33 17.32 -5.99 9.92
N PHE A 34 16.07 -5.53 9.97
CA PHE A 34 15.49 -4.56 9.05
C PHE A 34 15.56 -3.12 9.58
N THR A 35 16.33 -2.87 10.63
CA THR A 35 16.50 -1.55 11.24
C THR A 35 17.97 -1.14 11.21
N CYS A 36 18.23 0.14 11.45
CA CYS A 36 19.59 0.68 11.60
C CYS A 36 20.37 0.10 12.78
N LYS A 37 19.73 -0.65 13.69
CA LYS A 37 20.40 -1.33 14.81
C LYS A 37 21.23 -2.54 14.37
N ARG A 38 20.96 -3.10 13.19
CA ARG A 38 21.71 -4.22 12.62
C ARG A 38 21.97 -4.02 11.11
N GLN A 39 21.51 -4.95 10.28
CA GLN A 39 21.89 -5.00 8.86
C GLN A 39 21.25 -3.89 8.02
N ASN A 40 20.15 -3.29 8.50
CA ASN A 40 19.42 -2.25 7.80
C ASN A 40 19.04 -2.64 6.36
N VAL A 41 18.71 -3.92 6.15
CA VAL A 41 18.24 -4.42 4.86
C VAL A 41 16.73 -4.23 4.75
N SER A 42 16.22 -4.02 3.55
CA SER A 42 14.78 -3.84 3.35
C SER A 42 14.01 -5.14 3.64
N PRO A 43 12.83 -5.07 4.28
CA PRO A 43 11.97 -6.24 4.45
C PRO A 43 11.33 -6.65 3.12
N HIS A 44 10.88 -7.90 3.06
CA HIS A 44 10.03 -8.36 1.97
C HIS A 44 8.64 -7.71 2.09
N LEU A 45 8.12 -7.19 0.99
CA LEU A 45 6.79 -6.58 0.89
C LEU A 45 6.09 -7.14 -0.35
N GLU A 46 4.82 -7.49 -0.20
CA GLU A 46 3.98 -8.00 -1.27
C GLU A 46 2.73 -7.12 -1.38
N TRP A 47 2.41 -6.71 -2.62
CA TRP A 47 1.18 -6.02 -2.97
C TRP A 47 0.43 -6.87 -3.99
N SER A 48 -0.89 -6.96 -3.82
CA SER A 48 -1.78 -7.66 -4.75
C SER A 48 -3.03 -6.83 -5.02
N ASN A 49 -3.83 -7.24 -6.00
CA ASN A 49 -5.11 -6.59 -6.36
C ASN A 49 -5.01 -5.14 -6.83
N ALA A 50 -3.89 -4.76 -7.45
CA ALA A 50 -3.81 -3.47 -8.12
C ALA A 50 -4.67 -3.46 -9.39
N PRO A 51 -5.36 -2.35 -9.72
CA PRO A 51 -6.09 -2.20 -10.96
C PRO A 51 -5.23 -2.48 -12.21
N SER A 52 -5.85 -3.01 -13.27
CA SER A 52 -5.15 -3.40 -14.51
C SER A 52 -4.45 -2.25 -15.21
N ASP A 53 -4.86 -1.01 -14.96
CA ASP A 53 -4.29 0.21 -15.54
C ASP A 53 -3.20 0.86 -14.66
N THR A 54 -2.83 0.24 -13.54
CA THR A 54 -1.76 0.70 -12.63
C THR A 54 -0.45 0.90 -13.39
N LYS A 55 0.08 2.12 -13.38
CA LYS A 55 1.33 2.47 -14.06
C LYS A 55 2.57 2.29 -13.20
N SER A 56 2.45 2.52 -11.90
CA SER A 56 3.56 2.51 -10.97
C SER A 56 3.08 2.40 -9.54
N PHE A 57 3.94 1.86 -8.67
CA PHE A 57 3.79 1.93 -7.21
C PHE A 57 4.87 2.83 -6.62
N ALA A 58 4.54 3.49 -5.52
CA ALA A 58 5.49 4.20 -4.68
C ALA A 58 5.37 3.66 -3.26
N LEU A 59 6.51 3.48 -2.60
CA LEU A 59 6.59 3.07 -1.20
C LEU A 59 7.11 4.25 -0.38
N ILE A 60 6.32 4.68 0.60
CA ILE A 60 6.70 5.71 1.56
C ILE A 60 6.88 5.03 2.92
N MET A 61 8.08 5.16 3.48
CA MET A 61 8.44 4.65 4.80
C MET A 61 8.79 5.85 5.69
N GLY A 62 8.23 5.90 6.90
CA GLY A 62 8.46 6.94 7.90
C GLY A 62 9.04 6.41 9.20
#